data_AF-A0A7Y5EXG7-F1
#
_entry.id   AF-A0A7Y5EXG7-F1
#
_cell.length_a   1.000
_cell.length_b   1.000
_cell.length_c   1.000
_cell.angle_alpha   90.00
_cell.angle_beta   90.00
_cell.angle_gamma   90.00
#
_symmetry.space_group_name_H-M   'P 1'
#
loop_
_entity.id
_entity.type
_entity.pdbx_description
1 polymer ?
#
loop_
_entity_poly.entity_id
_entity_poly.type
_entity_poly.pdbx_seq_one_letter_code
_entity_poly.pdbx_strand_id
1 'polypeptide(L)'
;MIENSNEKETTVNYHFLTYALYCKIVLTFFFWALPLLLFPDSLIQALGLPIVSPKYFSQLLGFAYLSLTIGYVYALQLIRKNIFPEGIVIMGVISNFGASLILFYNAITLSFANLSSFGSFFMYFSILATGVIACSLLIELIRKRYFIR
;
A
#
# COMPACT_ATOMS: atom_id res chain seq x y z
N MET A 1 -31.18 -41.89 8.94
CA MET A 1 -30.41 -41.11 7.94
C MET A 1 -30.92 -39.69 8.02
N ILE A 2 -30.32 -38.85 8.87
CA ILE A 2 -30.54 -37.40 8.88
C ILE A 2 -29.14 -36.81 9.06
N GLU A 3 -28.73 -36.01 8.09
CA GLU A 3 -27.38 -35.52 7.87
C GLU A 3 -26.85 -34.67 9.02
N ASN A 4 -25.53 -34.78 9.23
CA ASN A 4 -24.71 -33.98 10.12
C ASN A 4 -24.86 -32.48 9.84
N SER A 5 -25.60 -31.75 10.68
CA SER A 5 -25.64 -30.28 10.69
C SER A 5 -24.56 -29.68 11.60
N ASN A 6 -23.31 -30.13 11.46
CA ASN A 6 -22.16 -29.63 12.22
C ASN A 6 -20.97 -29.32 11.31
N GLU A 7 -21.22 -28.73 10.13
CA GLU A 7 -20.20 -27.89 9.51
C GLU A 7 -20.03 -26.66 10.41
N LYS A 8 -19.07 -26.75 11.34
CA LYS A 8 -18.51 -25.58 12.00
C LYS A 8 -18.03 -24.67 10.88
N GLU A 9 -18.76 -23.59 10.62
CA GLU A 9 -18.35 -22.51 9.75
C GLU A 9 -16.98 -22.01 10.27
N THR A 10 -15.90 -22.51 9.67
CA THR A 10 -14.53 -22.12 10.01
C THR A 10 -14.36 -20.69 9.57
N THR A 11 -14.61 -19.75 10.48
CA THR A 11 -14.38 -18.32 10.25
C THR A 11 -12.91 -18.12 9.92
N VAL A 12 -12.62 -17.72 8.69
CA VAL A 12 -11.26 -17.48 8.23
C VAL A 12 -10.70 -16.27 8.97
N ASN A 13 -9.56 -16.45 9.65
CA ASN A 13 -8.93 -15.38 10.40
C ASN A 13 -8.14 -14.43 9.47
N TYR A 14 -8.72 -13.27 9.18
CA TYR A 14 -8.11 -12.19 8.38
C TYR A 14 -7.46 -11.08 9.20
N HIS A 15 -7.10 -11.29 10.48
CA HIS A 15 -6.55 -10.22 11.33
C HIS A 15 -5.27 -9.59 10.75
N PHE A 16 -4.34 -10.40 10.27
CA PHE A 16 -3.08 -9.92 9.67
C PHE A 16 -3.33 -9.12 8.39
N LEU A 17 -4.15 -9.65 7.48
CA LEU A 17 -4.54 -8.94 6.25
C LEU A 17 -5.23 -7.61 6.57
N THR A 18 -6.14 -7.61 7.55
CA THR A 18 -6.85 -6.40 7.99
C THR A 18 -5.88 -5.33 8.47
N TYR A 19 -4.90 -5.71 9.30
CA TYR A 19 -3.87 -4.78 9.78
C TYR A 19 -3.00 -4.24 8.63
N ALA A 20 -2.56 -5.10 7.72
CA ALA A 20 -1.79 -4.70 6.54
C ALA A 20 -2.57 -3.69 5.67
N LEU A 21 -3.86 -3.91 5.46
CA LEU A 21 -4.73 -3.01 4.71
C LEU A 21 -4.91 -1.66 5.41
N TYR A 22 -5.13 -1.63 6.74
CA TYR A 22 -5.21 -0.37 7.48
C TYR A 22 -3.90 0.42 7.41
N CYS A 23 -2.76 -0.23 7.65
CA CYS A 23 -1.44 0.40 7.49
C CYS A 23 -1.27 0.96 6.09
N LYS A 24 -1.66 0.20 5.05
CA LYS A 24 -1.57 0.65 3.67
C LYS A 24 -2.46 1.86 3.39
N ILE A 25 -3.70 1.89 3.89
CA ILE A 25 -4.61 3.03 3.73
C ILE A 25 -4.02 4.27 4.39
N VAL A 26 -3.64 4.17 5.67
CA VAL A 26 -3.15 5.32 6.45
C VAL A 26 -1.86 5.87 5.83
N LEU A 27 -0.87 5.01 5.57
CA LEU A 27 0.39 5.46 5.02
C LEU A 27 0.21 6.05 3.62
N THR A 28 -0.58 5.38 2.76
CA THR A 28 -0.79 5.88 1.39
C THR A 28 -1.56 7.18 1.35
N PHE A 29 -2.55 7.34 2.23
CA PHE A 29 -3.29 8.58 2.29
C PHE A 29 -2.40 9.73 2.77
N PHE A 30 -1.77 9.61 3.94
CA PHE A 30 -1.08 10.74 4.57
C PHE A 30 0.29 11.06 3.98
N PHE A 31 1.06 10.05 3.56
CA PHE A 31 2.44 10.25 3.09
C PHE A 31 2.55 10.37 1.57
N TRP A 32 1.58 9.87 0.80
CA TRP A 32 1.65 9.90 -0.67
C TRP A 32 0.49 10.66 -1.33
N ALA A 33 -0.77 10.27 -1.09
CA ALA A 33 -1.92 10.88 -1.79
C ALA A 33 -2.16 12.34 -1.37
N LEU A 34 -2.26 12.60 -0.05
CA LEU A 34 -2.59 13.91 0.48
C LEU A 34 -1.54 14.98 0.13
N PRO A 35 -0.21 14.73 0.27
CA PRO A 35 0.80 15.71 -0.12
C PRO A 35 0.75 16.03 -1.62
N LEU A 36 0.61 15.02 -2.48
CA LEU A 36 0.55 15.22 -3.93
C LEU A 36 -0.70 16.00 -4.39
N LEU A 37 -1.81 15.87 -3.67
CA LEU A 37 -3.06 16.56 -4.00
C LEU A 37 -3.10 18.00 -3.48
N LEU A 38 -2.63 18.22 -2.25
CA LEU A 38 -2.90 19.47 -1.52
C LEU A 38 -1.67 20.34 -1.27
N PHE A 39 -0.47 19.78 -1.22
CA PHE A 39 0.69 20.59 -0.82
C PHE A 39 1.14 21.50 -1.97
N PRO A 40 1.40 22.79 -1.70
CA PRO A 40 2.00 23.67 -2.69
C PRO A 40 3.47 23.27 -2.92
N ASP A 41 3.99 23.60 -4.11
CA ASP A 41 5.37 23.27 -4.50
C ASP A 41 6.40 23.84 -3.51
N SER A 42 6.10 25.00 -2.90
CA SER A 42 6.94 25.60 -1.85
C SER A 42 7.06 24.72 -0.60
N LEU A 43 5.99 24.03 -0.21
CA LEU A 43 6.00 23.10 0.92
C LEU A 43 6.74 21.81 0.55
N ILE A 44 6.51 21.26 -0.65
CA ILE A 44 7.24 20.10 -1.16
C ILE A 44 8.75 20.38 -1.22
N GLN A 45 9.13 21.56 -1.70
CA GLN A 45 10.51 22.02 -1.74
C GLN A 45 11.10 22.21 -0.34
N ALA A 46 10.35 22.77 0.61
CA ALA A 46 10.78 22.92 1.99
C ALA A 46 11.03 21.57 2.69
N LEU A 47 10.28 20.53 2.32
CA LEU A 47 10.53 19.14 2.74
C LEU A 47 11.74 18.52 2.01
N GLY A 48 12.30 19.20 1.00
CA GLY A 48 13.40 18.72 0.18
C GLY A 48 13.02 17.51 -0.67
N LEU A 49 11.76 17.43 -1.09
CA LEU A 49 11.24 16.45 -2.03
C LEU A 49 11.27 17.02 -3.46
N PRO A 50 11.43 16.17 -4.49
CA PRO A 50 11.44 16.62 -5.87
C PRO A 50 10.07 17.18 -6.28
N ILE A 51 10.08 18.33 -6.96
CA ILE A 51 8.88 18.93 -7.54
C ILE A 51 8.60 18.25 -8.89
N VAL A 52 7.40 17.74 -9.07
CA VAL A 52 6.93 17.22 -10.35
C VAL A 52 6.31 18.36 -11.15
N SER A 53 6.90 18.68 -12.29
CA SER A 53 6.39 19.72 -13.19
C SER A 53 5.97 19.12 -14.54
N PRO A 54 4.83 19.55 -15.10
CA PRO A 54 3.82 20.45 -14.52
C PRO A 54 3.00 19.83 -13.37
N LYS A 55 2.48 20.68 -12.48
CA LYS A 55 1.78 20.31 -11.23
C LYS A 55 0.61 19.34 -11.41
N TYR A 56 -0.07 19.34 -12.55
CA TYR A 56 -1.17 18.41 -12.77
C TYR A 56 -0.71 16.94 -12.78
N PHE A 57 0.57 16.64 -13.08
CA PHE A 57 1.07 15.26 -13.02
C PHE A 57 1.15 14.73 -11.59
N SER A 58 1.61 15.54 -10.62
CA SER A 58 1.58 15.13 -9.21
C SER A 58 0.15 14.96 -8.73
N GLN A 59 -0.77 15.84 -9.14
CA GLN A 59 -2.19 15.72 -8.77
C GLN A 59 -2.85 14.46 -9.34
N LEU A 60 -2.59 14.12 -10.62
CA LEU A 60 -3.06 12.87 -11.23
C LEU A 60 -2.53 11.64 -10.47
N LEU A 61 -1.25 11.65 -10.09
CA LEU A 61 -0.66 10.60 -9.27
C LEU A 61 -1.30 10.53 -7.88
N GLY A 62 -1.58 11.68 -7.26
CA GLY A 62 -2.30 11.78 -6.00
C GLY A 62 -3.69 11.16 -6.08
N PHE A 63 -4.44 11.41 -7.15
CA PHE A 63 -5.75 10.77 -7.39
C PHE A 63 -5.64 9.26 -7.64
N ALA A 64 -4.59 8.81 -8.31
CA ALA A 64 -4.33 7.38 -8.46
C ALA A 64 -4.13 6.73 -7.09
N TYR A 65 -3.30 7.32 -6.22
CA TYR A 65 -3.08 6.81 -4.85
C TYR A 65 -4.33 6.88 -3.97
N LEU A 66 -5.12 7.96 -4.07
CA LEU A 66 -6.40 8.06 -3.39
C LEU A 66 -7.35 6.94 -3.84
N SER A 67 -7.41 6.64 -5.13
CA SER A 67 -8.23 5.54 -5.66
C SER A 67 -7.78 4.18 -5.11
N LEU A 68 -6.47 3.96 -4.93
CA LEU A 68 -5.96 2.75 -4.27
C LEU A 68 -6.47 2.65 -2.83
N THR A 69 -6.46 3.76 -2.06
CA THR A 69 -6.97 3.76 -0.68
C THR A 69 -8.45 3.37 -0.62
N ILE A 70 -9.26 3.87 -1.54
CA ILE A 70 -10.67 3.49 -1.67
C ILE A 70 -10.81 2.00 -1.99
N GLY A 71 -9.99 1.47 -2.90
CA GLY A 71 -9.93 0.03 -3.18
C GLY A 71 -9.66 -0.81 -1.93
N TYR A 72 -8.71 -0.40 -1.09
CA TYR A 72 -8.44 -1.10 0.17
C TYR A 72 -9.58 -0.99 1.19
N VAL A 73 -10.33 0.12 1.20
CA VAL A 73 -11.55 0.23 2.02
C VAL A 73 -12.60 -0.81 1.60
N TYR A 74 -12.79 -1.02 0.29
CA TYR A 74 -13.67 -2.08 -0.21
C TYR A 74 -13.15 -3.48 0.14
N ALA A 75 -11.83 -3.71 0.14
CA ALA A 75 -11.26 -4.98 0.62
C ALA A 75 -11.61 -5.24 2.09
N LEU A 76 -11.56 -4.22 2.96
CA LEU A 76 -11.98 -4.36 4.36
C LEU A 76 -13.47 -4.72 4.48
N GLN A 77 -14.33 -4.21 3.60
CA GLN A 77 -15.75 -4.58 3.57
C GLN A 77 -15.97 -6.03 3.14
N LEU A 78 -15.20 -6.52 2.17
CA LEU A 78 -15.24 -7.93 1.74
C LEU A 78 -14.78 -8.87 2.86
N ILE A 79 -13.70 -8.51 3.56
CA ILE A 79 -13.19 -9.28 4.71
C ILE A 79 -14.25 -9.42 5.81
N ARG A 80 -15.03 -8.36 6.10
CA ARG A 80 -16.14 -8.42 7.07
C ARG A 80 -17.24 -9.40 6.67
N LYS A 81 -17.33 -9.75 5.39
CA LYS A 81 -18.25 -10.76 4.84
C LYS A 81 -17.57 -12.13 4.68
N ASN A 82 -16.39 -12.33 5.28
CA ASN A 82 -15.54 -13.52 5.11
C ASN A 82 -15.14 -13.79 3.65
N ILE A 83 -15.10 -12.77 2.79
CA ILE A 83 -14.70 -12.89 1.38
C ILE A 83 -13.26 -12.40 1.24
N PHE A 84 -12.36 -13.25 0.74
CA PHE A 84 -10.98 -12.85 0.45
C PHE A 84 -10.92 -11.90 -0.75
N PRO A 85 -10.42 -10.65 -0.60
CA PRO A 85 -10.41 -9.64 -1.65
C PRO A 85 -9.23 -9.82 -2.61
N GLU A 86 -9.17 -10.96 -3.30
CA GLU A 86 -8.00 -11.43 -4.06
C GLU A 86 -7.43 -10.40 -5.04
N GLY A 87 -8.29 -9.82 -5.89
CA GLY A 87 -7.87 -8.83 -6.88
C GLY A 87 -7.23 -7.58 -6.24
N ILE A 88 -7.74 -7.15 -5.08
CA ILE A 88 -7.23 -5.97 -4.37
C ILE A 88 -5.90 -6.30 -3.69
N VAL A 89 -5.74 -7.51 -3.15
CA VAL A 89 -4.46 -7.98 -2.58
C VAL A 89 -3.38 -8.07 -3.65
N ILE A 90 -3.69 -8.66 -4.81
CA ILE A 90 -2.74 -8.77 -5.94
C ILE A 90 -2.31 -7.38 -6.43
N MET A 91 -3.27 -6.47 -6.64
CA MET A 91 -2.98 -5.08 -7.00
C MET A 91 -2.10 -4.40 -5.94
N GLY A 92 -2.34 -4.69 -4.66
CA GLY A 92 -1.51 -4.19 -3.56
C GLY A 92 -0.09 -4.74 -3.56
N VAL A 93 0.10 -6.02 -3.88
CA VAL A 93 1.43 -6.61 -4.05
C VAL A 93 2.16 -5.93 -5.21
N ILE A 94 1.54 -5.86 -6.39
CA ILE A 94 2.16 -5.27 -7.59
C ILE A 94 2.57 -3.81 -7.33
N SER A 95 1.66 -3.01 -6.78
CA SER A 95 1.93 -1.58 -6.55
C SER A 95 3.04 -1.33 -5.53
N ASN A 96 3.02 -2.03 -4.39
CA ASN A 96 4.03 -1.84 -3.35
C ASN A 96 5.38 -2.45 -3.74
N PHE A 97 5.38 -3.64 -4.32
CA PHE A 97 6.62 -4.30 -4.74
C PHE A 97 7.31 -3.50 -5.84
N GLY A 98 6.55 -3.06 -6.85
CA GLY A 98 7.06 -2.18 -7.91
C GLY A 98 7.63 -0.88 -7.36
N ALA A 99 6.90 -0.20 -6.46
CA ALA A 99 7.38 1.01 -5.80
C ALA A 99 8.67 0.74 -5.00
N SER A 100 8.71 -0.32 -4.20
CA SER A 100 9.88 -0.68 -3.40
C SER A 100 11.10 -0.96 -4.28
N LEU A 101 10.94 -1.67 -5.40
CA LEU A 101 12.04 -1.94 -6.33
C LEU A 101 12.56 -0.67 -6.99
N ILE A 102 11.68 0.20 -7.48
CA ILE A 102 12.07 1.46 -8.12
C ILE A 102 12.80 2.36 -7.11
N LEU A 103 12.27 2.48 -5.90
CA LEU A 103 12.89 3.32 -4.86
C LEU A 103 14.23 2.72 -4.40
N PHE A 104 14.31 1.41 -4.22
CA PHE A 104 15.56 0.73 -3.86
C PHE A 104 16.63 0.91 -4.94
N TYR A 105 16.26 0.75 -6.22
CA TYR A 105 17.15 1.03 -7.33
C TYR A 105 17.68 2.48 -7.28
N ASN A 106 16.82 3.47 -7.03
CA ASN A 106 17.23 4.87 -6.91
C ASN A 106 18.10 5.15 -5.68
N ALA A 107 17.91 4.42 -4.58
CA ALA A 107 18.78 4.51 -3.41
C ALA A 107 20.20 4.06 -3.73
N ILE A 108 20.37 2.95 -4.45
CA ILE A 108 21.70 2.40 -4.78
C ILE A 108 22.40 3.18 -5.90
N THR A 109 21.67 3.87 -6.76
CA THR A 109 22.26 4.78 -7.77
C THR A 109 22.57 6.18 -7.23
N LEU A 110 22.52 6.37 -5.90
CA LEU A 110 22.78 7.64 -5.22
C LEU A 110 21.85 8.79 -5.62
N SER A 111 20.65 8.49 -6.16
CA SER A 111 19.67 9.53 -6.55
C SER A 111 19.18 10.33 -5.34
N PHE A 112 19.30 9.80 -4.12
CA PHE A 112 18.90 10.49 -2.88
C PHE A 112 20.00 11.36 -2.28
N ALA A 113 21.24 11.29 -2.79
CA ALA A 113 22.38 12.02 -2.21
C ALA A 113 22.20 13.55 -2.25
N ASN A 114 21.41 14.05 -3.21
CA ASN A 114 21.15 15.49 -3.40
C ASN A 114 19.86 15.96 -2.70
N LEU A 115 19.12 15.06 -2.04
CA LEU A 115 17.93 15.45 -1.28
C LEU A 115 18.31 16.02 0.09
N SER A 116 17.39 16.77 0.70
CA SER A 116 17.53 17.16 2.10
C SER A 116 17.59 15.92 3.00
N SER A 117 18.12 16.04 4.22
CA SER A 117 18.10 14.93 5.18
C SER A 117 16.70 14.36 5.41
N PHE A 118 15.68 15.24 5.45
CA PHE A 118 14.29 14.81 5.58
C PHE A 118 13.80 14.10 4.31
N GLY A 119 14.11 14.63 3.12
CA GLY A 119 13.75 14.01 1.84
C GLY A 119 14.35 12.61 1.70
N SER A 120 15.64 12.46 2.01
CA SER A 120 16.32 11.16 2.03
C SER A 120 15.69 10.19 3.03
N PHE A 121 15.44 10.64 4.27
CA PHE A 121 14.75 9.84 5.28
C PHE A 121 13.38 9.36 4.77
N PHE A 122 12.58 10.25 4.19
CA PHE A 122 11.27 9.93 3.63
C PHE A 122 11.37 8.88 2.52
N MET A 123 12.37 8.96 1.64
CA MET A 123 12.57 7.99 0.57
C MET A 123 12.99 6.61 1.09
N TYR A 124 13.92 6.53 2.05
CA TYR A 124 14.29 5.26 2.68
C TYR A 124 13.14 4.65 3.48
N PHE A 125 12.39 5.48 4.21
CA PHE A 125 11.15 5.05 4.86
C PHE A 125 10.17 4.47 3.84
N SER A 126 10.02 5.12 2.68
CA SER A 126 9.12 4.66 1.61
C SER A 126 9.53 3.30 1.04
N ILE A 127 10.84 3.03 0.89
CA ILE A 127 11.35 1.69 0.51
C ILE A 127 10.88 0.65 1.53
N LEU A 128 11.17 0.89 2.81
CA LEU A 128 10.84 -0.07 3.88
C LEU A 128 9.33 -0.27 4.00
N ALA A 129 8.56 0.81 4.01
CA ALA A 129 7.11 0.77 4.16
C ALA A 129 6.45 -0.01 3.00
N THR A 130 6.83 0.29 1.76
CA THR A 130 6.29 -0.43 0.59
C THR A 130 6.76 -1.88 0.55
N GLY A 131 8.04 -2.16 0.82
CA GLY A 131 8.57 -3.52 0.88
C GLY A 131 7.89 -4.40 1.93
N VAL A 132 7.74 -3.89 3.16
CA VAL A 132 7.07 -4.62 4.26
C VAL A 132 5.61 -4.90 3.91
N ILE A 133 4.87 -3.91 3.40
CA ILE A 133 3.47 -4.12 3.01
C ILE A 133 3.36 -5.13 1.86
N ALA A 134 4.24 -5.05 0.84
CA ALA A 134 4.27 -6.03 -0.24
C ALA A 134 4.45 -7.45 0.29
N CYS A 135 5.42 -7.66 1.18
CA CYS A 135 5.67 -8.95 1.83
C CYS A 135 4.47 -9.42 2.64
N SER A 136 3.86 -8.55 3.45
CA SER A 136 2.66 -8.90 4.25
C SER A 136 1.50 -9.35 3.36
N LEU A 137 1.22 -8.63 2.26
CA LEU A 137 0.15 -8.99 1.33
C LEU A 137 0.46 -10.28 0.55
N LEU A 138 1.72 -10.49 0.17
CA LEU A 138 2.15 -11.71 -0.52
C LEU A 138 2.02 -12.94 0.38
N ILE A 139 2.39 -12.84 1.66
CA ILE A 139 2.21 -13.91 2.64
C ILE A 139 0.73 -14.27 2.76
N GLU A 140 -0.16 -13.29 2.82
CA GLU A 140 -1.62 -13.51 2.86
C GLU A 140 -2.16 -14.18 1.60
N LEU A 141 -1.65 -13.80 0.43
CA LEU A 141 -2.01 -14.43 -0.85
C LEU A 141 -1.58 -15.91 -0.90
N ILE A 142 -0.36 -16.20 -0.43
CA ILE A 142 0.16 -17.57 -0.31
C ILE A 142 -0.68 -18.35 0.72
N ARG A 143 -0.96 -17.77 1.89
CA ARG A 143 -1.78 -18.38 2.94
C ARG A 143 -3.16 -18.76 2.42
N LYS A 144 -3.80 -17.89 1.64
CA LYS A 144 -5.07 -18.19 0.97
C LYS A 144 -4.95 -19.41 0.07
N ARG A 145 -3.94 -19.45 -0.81
CA ARG A 145 -3.76 -20.55 -1.78
C ARG A 145 -3.60 -21.92 -1.13
N TYR A 146 -2.94 -22.00 0.02
CA TYR A 146 -2.59 -23.29 0.65
C TYR A 146 -3.46 -23.68 1.84
N PHE A 147 -4.08 -22.74 2.55
CA PHE A 147 -4.75 -23.02 3.84
C PHE A 147 -6.21 -22.56 3.91
N ILE A 148 -6.67 -21.72 2.99
CA ILE A 148 -8.03 -21.18 2.98
C ILE A 148 -8.67 -21.61 1.66
N ARG A 149 -9.30 -22.80 1.66
CA ARG A 149 -10.19 -23.24 0.58
C ARG A 149 -11.63 -22.99 0.96
#